data_AF-A0A940GSI7-F1
#
_entry.id   AF-A0A940GSI7-F1
#
_cell.length_a   1.000
_cell.length_b   1.000
_cell.length_c   1.000
_cell.angle_alpha   90.00
_cell.angle_beta   90.00
_cell.angle_gamma   90.00
#
_symmetry.space_group_name_H-M   'P 1'
#
loop_
_entity.id
_entity.type
_entity.pdbx_description
1 polymer ?
#
loop_
_entity_poly.entity_id
_entity_poly.type
_entity_poly.pdbx_seq_one_letter_code
_entity_poly.pdbx_strand_id
1 'polypeptide(L)'
;MIRRALISLLFVSTACAAAPPPRSLHLDPFYTQYLSADGIPIIASSKPPEKALKAARSMAKGMLDHRPDLARFLVRQHYTISLIAQGEALLDLPENRDWVKPPPDDPRLTRCEKKHYEERIGRLTAREYWDERARGIGGQHMAAAEEDILGLPASRYWGETIFVHEFSHQILDAVRGADPALFAQLEAAYANAQAKGLWLDEYNMTTIDEYWAEGSQFWWDSNRLQVFAGRRILNHQDLAAYDPALFAVLARVYGSKHRLKGDPFWMSPARVPPGPPPENTAEVC
;
A
#
# COMPACT_ATOMS: atom_id res chain seq x y z
N MET A 1 -23.90 -28.43 -45.19
CA MET A 1 -23.02 -28.71 -44.03
C MET A 1 -22.77 -27.40 -43.30
N ILE A 2 -23.45 -27.14 -42.18
CA ILE A 2 -23.33 -25.90 -41.42
C ILE A 2 -22.28 -26.13 -40.32
N ARG A 3 -21.11 -25.49 -40.42
CA ARG A 3 -20.09 -25.49 -39.35
C ARG A 3 -20.54 -24.55 -38.24
N ARG A 4 -20.92 -25.12 -37.09
CA ARG A 4 -21.11 -24.40 -35.83
C ARG A 4 -19.74 -23.96 -35.31
N ALA A 5 -19.49 -22.66 -35.25
CA ALA A 5 -18.36 -22.10 -34.52
C ALA A 5 -18.66 -22.24 -33.01
N LEU A 6 -17.84 -23.00 -32.28
CA LEU A 6 -17.88 -23.03 -30.82
C LEU A 6 -17.33 -21.70 -30.30
N ILE A 7 -18.21 -20.90 -29.70
CA ILE A 7 -17.82 -19.78 -28.85
C ILE A 7 -17.31 -20.39 -27.55
N SER A 8 -15.99 -20.31 -27.32
CA SER A 8 -15.38 -20.74 -26.08
C SER A 8 -15.67 -19.70 -25.00
N LEU A 9 -16.69 -19.94 -24.17
CA LEU A 9 -16.91 -19.16 -22.95
C LEU A 9 -15.74 -19.45 -21.99
N LEU A 10 -14.88 -18.47 -21.77
CA LEU A 10 -13.94 -18.46 -20.66
C LEU A 10 -14.75 -18.38 -19.36
N PHE A 11 -14.81 -19.49 -18.63
CA PHE A 11 -15.31 -19.50 -17.27
C PHE A 11 -14.39 -18.64 -16.40
N VAL A 12 -14.89 -17.48 -15.98
CA VAL A 12 -14.29 -16.73 -14.87
C VAL A 12 -14.55 -17.55 -13.61
N SER A 13 -13.58 -18.39 -13.25
CA SER A 13 -13.61 -19.17 -12.02
C SER A 13 -13.65 -18.23 -10.82
N THR A 14 -14.77 -18.24 -10.09
CA THR A 14 -14.88 -17.68 -8.73
C THR A 14 -14.15 -18.59 -7.75
N ALA A 15 -12.83 -18.78 -7.92
CA ALA A 15 -12.02 -19.56 -7.00
C ALA A 15 -12.01 -18.86 -5.64
N CYS A 16 -12.74 -19.44 -4.68
CA CYS A 16 -12.77 -18.96 -3.31
C CYS A 16 -11.50 -19.37 -2.55
N ALA A 17 -10.79 -20.38 -3.04
CA ALA A 17 -9.55 -20.89 -2.47
C ALA A 17 -8.30 -20.49 -3.27
N ALA A 18 -7.16 -20.35 -2.58
CA ALA A 18 -5.88 -20.12 -3.23
C ALA A 18 -5.53 -21.32 -4.13
N ALA A 19 -5.20 -21.04 -5.38
CA ALA A 19 -4.83 -22.04 -6.38
C ALA A 19 -3.39 -21.79 -6.85
N PRO A 20 -2.75 -22.72 -7.57
CA PRO A 20 -1.51 -22.42 -8.29
C PRO A 20 -1.73 -21.28 -9.29
N PRO A 21 -0.75 -20.37 -9.49
CA PRO A 21 -0.88 -19.31 -10.47
C PRO A 21 -1.06 -19.86 -11.90
N PRO A 22 -1.95 -19.26 -12.72
CA PRO A 22 -2.10 -19.67 -14.10
C PRO A 22 -0.82 -19.38 -14.90
N ARG A 23 -0.40 -20.35 -15.73
CA ARG A 23 0.83 -20.26 -16.55
C ARG A 23 0.89 -19.02 -17.45
N SER A 24 -0.26 -18.46 -17.83
CA SER A 24 -0.38 -17.24 -18.63
C SER A 24 0.18 -15.99 -17.96
N LEU A 25 0.40 -16.01 -16.63
CA LEU A 25 1.03 -14.90 -15.92
C LEU A 25 2.56 -14.92 -15.98
N HIS A 26 3.17 -16.01 -16.47
CA HIS A 26 4.62 -16.15 -16.63
C HIS A 26 5.43 -15.85 -15.35
N LEU A 27 4.88 -16.20 -14.18
CA LEU A 27 5.50 -15.95 -12.88
C LEU A 27 6.62 -16.95 -12.57
N ASP A 28 7.59 -16.51 -11.76
CA ASP A 28 8.65 -17.37 -11.21
C ASP A 28 8.03 -18.55 -10.41
N PRO A 29 8.62 -19.77 -10.46
CA PRO A 29 8.13 -20.94 -9.73
C PRO A 29 8.08 -20.78 -8.20
N PHE A 30 8.73 -19.76 -7.64
CA PHE A 30 8.57 -19.34 -6.25
C PHE A 30 7.11 -19.13 -5.87
N TYR A 31 6.29 -18.60 -6.79
CA TYR A 31 4.88 -18.37 -6.55
C TYR A 31 4.05 -19.64 -6.75
N THR A 32 3.50 -20.17 -5.66
CA THR A 32 2.69 -21.38 -5.68
C THR A 32 1.23 -21.13 -5.26
N GLN A 33 0.91 -19.92 -4.80
CA GLN A 33 -0.43 -19.51 -4.42
C GLN A 33 -0.88 -18.30 -5.25
N TYR A 34 -2.17 -18.28 -5.61
CA TYR A 34 -2.80 -17.27 -6.44
C TYR A 34 -4.26 -17.05 -6.04
N LEU A 35 -4.65 -15.78 -5.95
CA LEU A 35 -6.02 -15.30 -6.00
C LEU A 35 -6.12 -14.13 -7.00
N SER A 36 -7.33 -13.75 -7.38
CA SER A 36 -7.60 -12.57 -8.21
C SER A 36 -8.46 -11.56 -7.46
N ALA A 37 -8.04 -10.29 -7.47
CA ALA A 37 -8.85 -9.14 -7.08
C ALA A 37 -9.29 -8.38 -8.34
N ASP A 38 -10.47 -8.73 -8.86
CA ASP A 38 -11.04 -8.13 -10.08
C ASP A 38 -10.08 -8.10 -11.28
N GLY A 39 -9.31 -9.18 -11.41
CA GLY A 39 -8.31 -9.38 -12.45
C GLY A 39 -6.87 -9.14 -11.99
N ILE A 40 -6.64 -8.37 -10.92
CA ILE A 40 -5.29 -8.10 -10.39
C ILE A 40 -4.78 -9.38 -9.69
N PRO A 41 -3.62 -9.93 -10.10
CA PRO A 41 -3.03 -11.09 -9.45
C PRO A 41 -2.60 -10.80 -8.01
N ILE A 42 -3.04 -11.64 -7.07
CA ILE A 42 -2.51 -11.74 -5.72
C ILE A 42 -1.73 -13.04 -5.64
N ILE A 43 -0.43 -12.95 -5.41
CA ILE A 43 0.51 -14.07 -5.54
C ILE A 43 1.33 -14.23 -4.26
N ALA A 44 1.71 -15.47 -3.96
CA ALA A 44 2.54 -15.78 -2.79
C ALA A 44 3.29 -17.10 -2.98
N SER A 45 4.32 -17.32 -2.17
CA SER A 45 4.90 -18.65 -1.97
C SER A 45 3.89 -19.59 -1.30
N SER A 46 4.30 -20.80 -0.93
CA SER A 46 3.45 -21.74 -0.18
C SER A 46 3.27 -21.36 1.29
N LYS A 47 3.97 -20.33 1.80
CA LYS A 47 4.05 -20.06 3.24
C LYS A 47 2.93 -19.16 3.79
N PRO A 48 2.55 -18.03 3.14
CA PRO A 48 1.46 -17.20 3.67
C PRO A 48 0.16 -18.00 3.77
N PRO A 49 -0.59 -17.88 4.86
CA PRO A 49 -1.83 -18.61 5.02
C PRO A 49 -2.90 -18.04 4.10
N GLU A 50 -3.79 -18.91 3.63
CA GLU A 50 -4.87 -18.55 2.70
C GLU A 50 -5.75 -17.38 3.20
N LYS A 51 -5.93 -17.25 4.54
CA LYS A 51 -6.66 -16.13 5.14
C LYS A 51 -6.02 -14.76 4.83
N ALA A 52 -4.70 -14.68 4.73
CA ALA A 52 -4.00 -13.45 4.38
C ALA A 52 -4.30 -13.07 2.92
N LEU A 53 -4.22 -14.03 1.99
CA LEU A 53 -4.56 -13.79 0.59
C LEU A 53 -6.04 -13.34 0.44
N LYS A 54 -6.96 -13.94 1.19
CA LYS A 54 -8.38 -13.55 1.19
C LYS A 54 -8.62 -12.15 1.76
N ALA A 55 -7.89 -11.76 2.80
CA ALA A 55 -7.96 -10.42 3.40
C ALA A 55 -7.41 -9.37 2.42
N ALA A 56 -6.22 -9.59 1.87
CA ALA A 56 -5.63 -8.75 0.81
C ALA A 56 -6.58 -8.57 -0.38
N ARG A 57 -7.18 -9.67 -0.87
CA ARG A 57 -8.20 -9.61 -1.94
C ARG A 57 -9.38 -8.74 -1.56
N SER A 58 -9.89 -8.87 -0.33
CA SER A 58 -11.06 -8.11 0.11
C SER A 58 -10.75 -6.61 0.22
N MET A 59 -9.56 -6.26 0.71
CA MET A 59 -9.10 -4.87 0.81
C MET A 59 -8.87 -4.26 -0.58
N ALA A 60 -8.11 -4.93 -1.46
CA ALA A 60 -7.83 -4.44 -2.82
C ALA A 60 -9.13 -4.17 -3.62
N LYS A 61 -10.08 -5.11 -3.56
CA LYS A 61 -11.40 -4.93 -4.16
C LYS A 61 -12.15 -3.75 -3.57
N GLY A 62 -12.13 -3.60 -2.24
CA GLY A 62 -12.79 -2.49 -1.56
C GLY A 62 -12.23 -1.13 -1.95
N MET A 63 -10.91 -1.01 -2.10
CA MET A 63 -10.24 0.24 -2.48
C MET A 63 -10.52 0.67 -3.93
N LEU A 64 -10.85 -0.28 -4.82
CA LEU A 64 -11.13 -0.01 -6.24
C LEU A 64 -12.62 -0.07 -6.61
N ASP A 65 -13.51 -0.40 -5.68
CA ASP A 65 -14.95 -0.61 -5.93
C ASP A 65 -15.62 0.59 -6.59
N HIS A 66 -15.21 1.81 -6.23
CA HIS A 66 -15.75 3.04 -6.80
C HIS A 66 -15.16 3.38 -8.19
N ARG A 67 -13.95 2.91 -8.49
CA ARG A 67 -13.20 3.18 -9.74
C ARG A 67 -12.71 1.88 -10.41
N PRO A 68 -13.62 1.03 -10.90
CA PRO A 68 -13.24 -0.23 -11.55
C PRO A 68 -12.45 -0.03 -12.85
N ASP A 69 -12.45 1.17 -13.43
CA ASP A 69 -11.58 1.54 -14.55
C ASP A 69 -10.09 1.55 -14.18
N LEU A 70 -9.76 1.96 -12.95
CA LEU A 70 -8.39 1.91 -12.43
C LEU A 70 -7.94 0.45 -12.24
N ALA A 71 -8.81 -0.42 -11.73
CA ALA A 71 -8.54 -1.86 -11.67
C ALA A 71 -8.19 -2.43 -13.06
N ARG A 72 -8.97 -2.07 -14.09
CA ARG A 72 -8.69 -2.49 -15.47
C ARG A 72 -7.37 -1.92 -16.00
N PHE A 73 -6.98 -0.72 -15.59
CA PHE A 73 -5.67 -0.15 -15.93
C PHE A 73 -4.55 -1.00 -15.34
N LEU A 74 -4.60 -1.29 -14.04
CA LEU A 74 -3.61 -2.12 -13.34
C LEU A 74 -3.45 -3.49 -13.99
N VAL A 75 -4.57 -4.15 -14.33
CA VAL A 75 -4.56 -5.44 -15.03
C VAL A 75 -3.88 -5.33 -16.40
N ARG A 76 -4.21 -4.31 -17.21
CA ARG A 76 -3.59 -4.11 -18.53
C ARG A 76 -2.10 -3.79 -18.45
N GLN A 77 -1.66 -3.19 -17.35
CA GLN A 77 -0.26 -2.86 -17.11
C GLN A 77 0.47 -3.96 -16.30
N HIS A 78 -0.15 -5.12 -16.09
CA HIS A 78 0.46 -6.26 -15.40
C HIS A 78 0.95 -5.96 -13.98
N TYR A 79 0.22 -5.11 -13.24
CA TYR A 79 0.47 -4.90 -11.81
C TYR A 79 0.13 -6.17 -11.02
N THR A 80 0.91 -6.45 -9.97
CA THR A 80 0.74 -7.62 -9.11
C THR A 80 0.84 -7.24 -7.63
N ILE A 81 0.19 -8.05 -6.79
CA ILE A 81 0.24 -7.94 -5.33
C ILE A 81 0.90 -9.21 -4.78
N SER A 82 2.12 -9.10 -4.28
CA SER A 82 2.87 -10.19 -3.66
C SER A 82 2.64 -10.20 -2.14
N LEU A 83 2.42 -11.37 -1.54
CA LEU A 83 2.40 -11.55 -0.08
C LEU A 83 3.64 -12.29 0.39
N ILE A 84 4.25 -11.80 1.46
CA ILE A 84 5.36 -12.47 2.16
C ILE A 84 4.91 -12.95 3.54
N ALA A 85 5.35 -14.14 3.95
CA ALA A 85 5.09 -14.66 5.30
C ALA A 85 5.97 -13.95 6.34
N GLN A 86 5.67 -14.13 7.63
CA GLN A 86 6.53 -13.62 8.73
C GLN A 86 8.00 -14.09 8.60
N GLY A 87 8.22 -15.32 8.13
CA GLY A 87 9.55 -15.91 7.93
C GLY A 87 10.11 -15.76 6.52
N GLU A 88 9.57 -14.87 5.71
CA GLU A 88 10.09 -14.50 4.38
C GLU A 88 10.36 -13.01 4.37
N ALA A 89 11.20 -12.54 3.46
CA ALA A 89 11.56 -11.14 3.35
C ALA A 89 11.46 -10.63 1.92
N LEU A 90 11.62 -9.31 1.75
CA LEU A 90 11.53 -8.67 0.44
C LEU A 90 12.51 -9.26 -0.58
N LEU A 91 13.76 -9.55 -0.20
CA LEU A 91 14.74 -10.12 -1.13
C LEU A 91 14.53 -11.62 -1.39
N ASP A 92 13.60 -12.29 -0.70
CA ASP A 92 13.22 -13.66 -1.09
C ASP A 92 12.36 -13.63 -2.37
N LEU A 93 11.67 -12.51 -2.62
CA LEU A 93 10.84 -12.32 -3.82
C LEU A 93 11.72 -12.27 -5.08
N PRO A 94 11.39 -13.04 -6.13
CA PRO A 94 12.17 -13.12 -7.38
C PRO A 94 12.61 -11.77 -7.97
N GLU A 95 11.70 -10.80 -8.02
CA GLU A 95 11.87 -9.45 -8.56
C GLU A 95 12.81 -8.57 -7.74
N ASN A 96 13.06 -8.94 -6.48
CA ASN A 96 13.79 -8.12 -5.51
C ASN A 96 15.10 -8.76 -5.04
N ARG A 97 15.43 -9.99 -5.47
CA ARG A 97 16.60 -10.77 -4.98
C ARG A 97 17.92 -10.01 -5.08
N ASP A 98 18.07 -9.20 -6.12
CA ASP A 98 19.31 -8.48 -6.42
C ASP A 98 19.28 -7.01 -5.98
N TRP A 99 18.30 -6.61 -5.16
CA TRP A 99 18.25 -5.24 -4.66
C TRP A 99 19.45 -4.90 -3.79
N VAL A 100 19.98 -3.71 -4.04
CA VAL A 100 21.01 -3.08 -3.21
C VAL A 100 20.36 -2.08 -2.25
N LYS A 101 21.10 -1.70 -1.20
CA LYS A 101 20.68 -0.59 -0.34
C LYS A 101 20.87 0.76 -1.06
N PRO A 102 20.03 1.77 -0.76
CA PRO A 102 20.12 3.08 -1.41
C PRO A 102 21.43 3.79 -1.04
N PRO A 103 21.98 4.63 -1.93
CA PRO A 103 23.10 5.52 -1.60
C PRO A 103 22.67 6.68 -0.66
N PRO A 104 23.61 7.40 -0.03
CA PRO A 104 23.30 8.48 0.92
C PRO A 104 22.46 9.64 0.37
N ASP A 105 22.54 9.88 -0.94
CA ASP A 105 21.87 10.97 -1.64
C ASP A 105 20.52 10.55 -2.26
N ASP A 106 20.07 9.31 -2.03
CA ASP A 106 18.79 8.84 -2.58
C ASP A 106 17.62 9.73 -2.11
N PRO A 107 16.81 10.27 -3.04
CA PRO A 107 15.75 11.21 -2.70
C PRO A 107 14.64 10.57 -1.84
N ARG A 108 14.51 9.24 -1.85
CA ARG A 108 13.49 8.50 -1.11
C ARG A 108 13.82 8.32 0.38
N LEU A 109 15.07 8.57 0.77
CA LEU A 109 15.45 8.52 2.18
C LEU A 109 14.83 9.67 2.95
N THR A 110 14.29 9.37 4.14
CA THR A 110 13.77 10.38 5.05
C THR A 110 14.88 11.30 5.55
N ARG A 111 14.51 12.45 6.13
CA ARG A 111 15.47 13.38 6.75
C ARG A 111 16.37 12.68 7.78
N CYS A 112 15.78 11.85 8.65
CA CYS A 112 16.51 11.17 9.71
C CYS A 112 17.41 10.04 9.17
N GLU A 113 16.97 9.34 8.13
CA GLU A 113 17.81 8.35 7.43
C GLU A 113 19.05 9.00 6.79
N LYS A 114 18.89 10.16 6.14
CA LYS A 114 20.02 10.90 5.56
C LYS A 114 20.99 11.40 6.62
N LYS A 115 20.47 11.93 7.73
CA LYS A 115 21.28 12.46 8.85
C LYS A 115 22.11 11.37 9.53
N HIS A 116 21.56 10.17 9.68
CA HIS A 116 22.17 9.04 10.37
C HIS A 116 22.50 7.88 9.41
N TYR A 117 22.93 8.23 8.19
CA TYR A 117 23.06 7.25 7.13
C TYR A 117 24.04 6.14 7.50
N GLU A 118 25.24 6.47 7.99
CA GLU A 118 26.26 5.47 8.31
C GLU A 118 25.78 4.51 9.41
N GLU A 119 25.11 5.03 10.45
CA GLU A 119 24.62 4.23 11.57
C GLU A 119 23.36 3.42 11.24
N ARG A 120 22.48 3.90 10.35
CA ARG A 120 21.20 3.25 10.06
C ARG A 120 21.20 2.43 8.76
N ILE A 121 22.10 2.72 7.82
CA ILE A 121 22.10 2.14 6.46
C ILE A 121 23.51 1.74 6.00
N GLY A 122 24.50 2.63 6.13
CA GLY A 122 25.87 2.46 5.65
C GLY A 122 26.57 1.23 6.23
N ARG A 123 26.33 0.91 7.50
CA ARG A 123 26.88 -0.29 8.17
C ARG A 123 26.26 -1.64 7.76
N LEU A 124 25.08 -1.65 7.12
CA LEU A 124 24.31 -2.87 6.84
C LEU A 124 24.65 -3.47 5.48
N THR A 125 24.54 -4.78 5.32
CA THR A 125 24.41 -5.38 3.99
C THR A 125 23.06 -5.00 3.36
N ALA A 126 22.90 -5.19 2.05
CA ALA A 126 21.60 -4.95 1.40
C ALA A 126 20.50 -5.83 2.01
N ARG A 127 20.80 -7.10 2.32
CA ARG A 127 19.87 -8.04 2.93
C ARG A 127 19.38 -7.54 4.28
N GLU A 128 20.32 -7.23 5.17
CA GLU A 128 20.02 -6.70 6.52
C GLU A 128 19.24 -5.40 6.45
N TYR A 129 19.65 -4.46 5.58
CA TYR A 129 18.93 -3.20 5.39
C TYR A 129 17.48 -3.44 5.01
N TRP A 130 17.21 -4.24 3.97
CA TRP A 130 15.84 -4.45 3.50
C TRP A 130 15.00 -5.29 4.47
N ASP A 131 15.61 -6.24 5.19
CA ASP A 131 14.94 -6.96 6.29
C ASP A 131 14.48 -6.01 7.39
N GLU A 132 15.36 -5.11 7.80
CA GLU A 132 15.07 -4.16 8.87
C GLU A 132 14.16 -3.03 8.39
N ARG A 133 14.31 -2.58 7.14
CA ARG A 133 13.64 -1.38 6.62
C ARG A 133 12.16 -1.61 6.37
N ALA A 134 11.80 -2.70 5.69
CA ALA A 134 10.49 -2.77 5.06
C ALA A 134 9.85 -4.17 5.13
N ARG A 135 8.57 -4.19 5.48
CA ARG A 135 7.69 -5.36 5.38
C ARG A 135 6.54 -5.14 4.38
N GLY A 136 6.56 -4.01 3.69
CA GLY A 136 5.73 -3.68 2.55
C GLY A 136 6.52 -2.79 1.58
N ILE A 137 6.20 -2.86 0.30
CA ILE A 137 6.70 -1.91 -0.69
C ILE A 137 5.69 -1.76 -1.83
N GLY A 138 5.55 -0.53 -2.33
CA GLY A 138 4.72 -0.20 -3.48
C GLY A 138 5.39 -0.52 -4.83
N GLY A 139 4.85 0.08 -5.89
CA GLY A 139 5.31 -0.13 -7.26
C GLY A 139 4.51 -1.20 -8.02
N GLN A 140 4.91 -1.46 -9.26
CA GLN A 140 4.18 -2.39 -10.15
C GLN A 140 4.07 -3.81 -9.58
N HIS A 141 5.10 -4.25 -8.87
CA HIS A 141 5.13 -5.48 -8.10
C HIS A 141 5.17 -5.13 -6.62
N MET A 142 4.02 -4.78 -6.05
CA MET A 142 3.97 -4.45 -4.62
C MET A 142 4.15 -5.71 -3.78
N ALA A 143 4.69 -5.56 -2.58
CA ALA A 143 4.71 -6.61 -1.57
C ALA A 143 4.05 -6.14 -0.28
N ALA A 144 3.37 -7.05 0.41
CA ALA A 144 2.81 -6.79 1.75
C ALA A 144 2.95 -8.03 2.64
N ALA A 145 3.26 -7.81 3.91
CA ALA A 145 3.49 -8.90 4.85
C ALA A 145 2.22 -9.46 5.48
N GLU A 146 2.22 -10.78 5.70
CA GLU A 146 1.16 -11.52 6.38
C GLU A 146 0.77 -10.89 7.72
N GLU A 147 1.74 -10.53 8.55
CA GLU A 147 1.49 -9.98 9.88
C GLU A 147 0.82 -8.60 9.86
N ASP A 148 1.04 -7.82 8.81
CA ASP A 148 0.33 -6.56 8.58
C ASP A 148 -1.12 -6.85 8.16
N ILE A 149 -1.30 -7.64 7.10
CA ILE A 149 -2.60 -7.96 6.51
C ILE A 149 -3.54 -8.63 7.53
N LEU A 150 -3.00 -9.44 8.44
CA LEU A 150 -3.75 -10.15 9.46
C LEU A 150 -3.82 -9.43 10.80
N GLY A 151 -3.14 -8.29 10.96
CA GLY A 151 -3.06 -7.56 12.23
C GLY A 151 -2.50 -8.41 13.35
N LEU A 152 -1.32 -9.01 13.12
CA LEU A 152 -0.62 -9.79 14.12
C LEU A 152 0.33 -8.86 14.92
N PRO A 153 0.46 -9.03 16.25
CA PRO A 153 1.31 -8.18 17.09
C PRO A 153 2.78 -8.10 16.67
N ALA A 154 3.26 -9.06 15.88
CA ALA A 154 4.61 -9.05 15.33
C ALA A 154 4.82 -8.02 14.21
N SER A 155 3.74 -7.42 13.68
CA SER A 155 3.85 -6.39 12.64
C SER A 155 4.63 -5.19 13.16
N ARG A 156 5.68 -4.80 12.42
CA ARG A 156 6.41 -3.55 12.65
C ARG A 156 5.49 -2.32 12.55
N TYR A 157 4.41 -2.47 11.79
CA TYR A 157 3.41 -1.46 11.55
C TYR A 157 2.15 -1.66 12.41
N TRP A 158 2.28 -2.36 13.55
CA TRP A 158 1.17 -2.54 14.50
C TRP A 158 0.41 -1.24 14.81
N GLY A 159 -0.85 -1.15 14.41
CA GLY A 159 -1.67 0.05 14.57
C GLY A 159 -1.96 0.79 13.26
N GLU A 160 -1.43 0.33 12.13
CA GLU A 160 -1.81 0.76 10.79
C GLU A 160 -1.79 -0.41 9.81
N THR A 161 -2.48 -0.26 8.68
CA THR A 161 -2.52 -1.29 7.63
C THR A 161 -1.67 -0.86 6.44
N ILE A 162 -0.42 -1.34 6.38
CA ILE A 162 0.52 -1.02 5.29
C ILE A 162 0.07 -1.57 3.95
N PHE A 163 -0.69 -2.68 3.91
CA PHE A 163 -1.33 -3.10 2.67
C PHE A 163 -2.13 -1.97 1.99
N VAL A 164 -2.85 -1.17 2.77
CA VAL A 164 -3.63 -0.02 2.25
C VAL A 164 -2.70 1.05 1.71
N HIS A 165 -1.61 1.35 2.42
CA HIS A 165 -0.57 2.27 1.97
C HIS A 165 0.01 1.83 0.62
N GLU A 166 0.56 0.61 0.55
CA GLU A 166 1.30 0.15 -0.63
C GLU A 166 0.39 -0.08 -1.84
N PHE A 167 -0.83 -0.56 -1.63
CA PHE A 167 -1.78 -0.70 -2.72
C PHE A 167 -2.26 0.66 -3.24
N SER A 168 -2.33 1.68 -2.38
CA SER A 168 -2.69 3.03 -2.82
C SER A 168 -1.65 3.62 -3.79
N HIS A 169 -0.36 3.26 -3.68
CA HIS A 169 0.65 3.64 -4.69
C HIS A 169 0.32 3.06 -6.07
N GLN A 170 -0.13 1.80 -6.15
CA GLN A 170 -0.60 1.23 -7.42
C GLN A 170 -1.83 1.99 -7.95
N ILE A 171 -2.78 2.32 -7.07
CA ILE A 171 -3.95 3.11 -7.44
C ILE A 171 -3.54 4.49 -7.97
N LEU A 172 -2.53 5.14 -7.36
CA LEU A 172 -2.00 6.42 -7.82
C LEU A 172 -1.41 6.32 -9.23
N ASP A 173 -0.63 5.29 -9.52
CA ASP A 173 -0.13 5.04 -10.87
C ASP A 173 -1.26 4.85 -11.88
N ALA A 174 -2.32 4.14 -11.49
CA ALA A 174 -3.52 4.02 -12.33
C ALA A 174 -4.21 5.37 -12.55
N VAL A 175 -4.28 6.23 -11.52
CA VAL A 175 -4.82 7.60 -11.66
C VAL A 175 -3.95 8.42 -12.62
N ARG A 176 -2.62 8.37 -12.51
CA ARG A 176 -1.70 9.06 -13.43
C ARG A 176 -1.95 8.65 -14.89
N GLY A 177 -2.14 7.36 -15.15
CA GLY A 177 -2.33 6.86 -16.50
C GLY A 177 -3.76 6.98 -17.05
N ALA A 178 -4.78 6.86 -16.20
CA ALA A 178 -6.18 6.81 -16.62
C ALA A 178 -6.96 8.12 -16.41
N ASP A 179 -6.52 8.97 -15.49
CA ASP A 179 -7.20 10.24 -15.14
C ASP A 179 -6.17 11.36 -14.83
N PRO A 180 -5.39 11.83 -15.85
CA PRO A 180 -4.37 12.85 -15.63
C PRO A 180 -4.91 14.17 -15.06
N ALA A 181 -6.18 14.49 -15.32
CA ALA A 181 -6.83 15.67 -14.77
C ALA A 181 -7.07 15.56 -13.26
N LEU A 182 -7.37 14.37 -12.76
CA LEU A 182 -7.44 14.11 -11.32
C LEU A 182 -6.03 14.11 -10.70
N PHE A 183 -5.03 13.56 -11.38
CA PHE A 183 -3.64 13.64 -10.90
C PHE A 183 -3.16 15.10 -10.77
N ALA A 184 -3.48 15.97 -11.73
CA ALA A 184 -3.17 17.40 -11.62
C ALA A 184 -3.84 18.08 -10.41
N GLN A 185 -5.02 17.61 -9.99
CA GLN A 185 -5.66 18.08 -8.75
C GLN A 185 -4.93 17.62 -7.50
N LEU A 186 -4.36 16.41 -7.52
CA LEU A 186 -3.48 15.92 -6.45
C LEU A 186 -2.20 16.76 -6.37
N GLU A 187 -1.58 17.10 -7.49
CA GLU A 187 -0.41 17.98 -7.53
C GLU A 187 -0.72 19.35 -6.92
N ALA A 188 -1.89 19.91 -7.27
CA ALA A 188 -2.35 21.17 -6.68
C ALA A 188 -2.64 21.06 -5.17
N ALA A 189 -3.22 19.94 -4.71
CA ALA A 189 -3.46 19.68 -3.29
C ALA A 189 -2.14 19.59 -2.51
N TYR A 190 -1.17 18.85 -3.04
CA TYR A 190 0.16 18.70 -2.47
C TYR A 190 0.91 20.05 -2.39
N ALA A 191 0.89 20.84 -3.46
CA ALA A 191 1.49 22.18 -3.45
C ALA A 191 0.80 23.11 -2.43
N ASN A 192 -0.52 23.02 -2.28
CA ASN A 192 -1.25 23.76 -1.25
C ASN A 192 -0.88 23.29 0.18
N ALA A 193 -0.72 21.98 0.40
CA ALA A 193 -0.27 21.44 1.68
C ALA A 193 1.13 21.95 2.04
N GLN A 194 2.07 21.92 1.09
CA GLN A 194 3.41 22.50 1.24
C GLN A 194 3.36 23.98 1.60
N ALA A 195 2.61 24.79 0.83
CA ALA A 195 2.51 26.22 1.05
C ALA A 195 1.91 26.60 2.42
N LYS A 196 1.06 25.73 2.98
CA LYS A 196 0.42 25.90 4.30
C LYS A 196 1.18 25.24 5.44
N GLY A 197 2.27 24.52 5.17
CA GLY A 197 2.99 23.73 6.17
C GLY A 197 2.13 22.61 6.78
N LEU A 198 1.17 22.06 6.03
CA LEU A 198 0.46 20.87 6.48
C LEU A 198 1.40 19.67 6.45
N TRP A 199 1.18 18.72 7.36
CA TRP A 199 1.98 17.49 7.46
C TRP A 199 3.49 17.74 7.66
N LEU A 200 3.85 18.90 8.20
CA LEU A 200 5.24 19.32 8.33
C LEU A 200 6.07 18.27 9.07
N ASP A 201 7.23 17.94 8.49
CA ASP A 201 8.19 16.96 9.00
C ASP A 201 7.71 15.50 9.11
N GLU A 202 6.46 15.21 8.76
CA GLU A 202 5.94 13.84 8.69
C GLU A 202 6.33 13.13 7.39
N TYR A 203 6.24 11.81 7.44
CA TYR A 203 6.54 10.95 6.30
C TYR A 203 5.74 11.32 5.04
N ASN A 204 4.49 11.75 5.23
CA ASN A 204 3.57 12.20 4.17
C ASN A 204 4.19 13.29 3.27
N MET A 205 5.13 14.09 3.77
CA MET A 205 5.73 15.18 2.98
C MET A 205 7.04 14.82 2.30
N THR A 206 7.47 13.56 2.38
CA THR A 206 8.67 13.08 1.68
C THR A 206 8.49 13.16 0.16
N THR A 207 7.34 12.74 -0.36
CA THR A 207 6.98 12.83 -1.78
C THR A 207 5.46 12.98 -1.94
N ILE A 208 4.99 13.34 -3.14
CA ILE A 208 3.54 13.35 -3.46
C ILE A 208 2.91 11.96 -3.36
N ASP A 209 3.69 10.91 -3.63
CA ASP A 209 3.25 9.52 -3.52
C ASP A 209 2.98 9.17 -2.06
N GLU A 210 3.86 9.55 -1.14
CA GLU A 210 3.64 9.33 0.31
C GLU A 210 2.49 10.19 0.85
N TYR A 211 2.35 11.42 0.37
CA TYR A 211 1.20 12.28 0.68
C TYR A 211 -0.12 11.62 0.32
N TRP A 212 -0.18 10.99 -0.86
CA TRP A 212 -1.32 10.22 -1.31
C TRP A 212 -1.55 8.96 -0.47
N ALA A 213 -0.48 8.21 -0.16
CA ALA A 213 -0.60 6.92 0.49
C ALA A 213 -1.01 7.01 1.96
N GLU A 214 -0.38 7.91 2.71
CA GLU A 214 -0.77 8.23 4.09
C GLU A 214 -2.19 8.80 4.16
N GLY A 215 -2.53 9.69 3.22
CA GLY A 215 -3.88 10.21 3.04
C GLY A 215 -4.92 9.12 2.79
N SER A 216 -4.56 8.12 1.97
CA SER A 216 -5.40 6.95 1.69
C SER A 216 -5.63 6.11 2.94
N GLN A 217 -4.62 5.89 3.78
CA GLN A 217 -4.81 5.18 5.06
C GLN A 217 -5.73 5.97 6.00
N PHE A 218 -5.63 7.31 6.06
CA PHE A 218 -6.55 8.13 6.85
C PHE A 218 -7.98 8.06 6.30
N TRP A 219 -8.15 8.07 4.97
CA TRP A 219 -9.44 7.91 4.32
C TRP A 219 -10.15 6.60 4.72
N TRP A 220 -9.40 5.51 4.83
CA TRP A 220 -9.92 4.19 5.19
C TRP A 220 -9.95 3.92 6.70
N ASP A 221 -9.68 4.94 7.52
CA ASP A 221 -9.58 4.81 8.99
C ASP A 221 -8.62 3.68 9.42
N SER A 222 -7.49 3.56 8.70
CA SER A 222 -6.49 2.49 8.88
C SER A 222 -5.09 3.00 9.22
N ASN A 223 -4.88 4.32 9.35
CA ASN A 223 -3.58 4.92 9.71
C ASN A 223 -3.39 5.03 11.24
N ARG A 224 -2.15 5.17 11.72
CA ARG A 224 -1.86 5.57 13.09
C ARG A 224 -2.18 7.05 13.33
N LEU A 225 -2.26 7.41 14.61
CA LEU A 225 -2.41 8.80 15.03
C LEU A 225 -1.20 9.63 14.57
N GLN A 226 -1.47 10.71 13.84
CA GLN A 226 -0.52 11.80 13.64
C GLN A 226 -0.98 13.02 14.45
N VAL A 227 -0.03 13.79 14.99
CA VAL A 227 -0.30 14.99 15.79
C VAL A 227 0.55 16.15 15.28
N PHE A 228 -0.08 17.32 15.17
CA PHE A 228 0.55 18.56 14.67
C PHE A 228 0.21 19.71 15.61
N ALA A 229 1.19 20.17 16.40
CA ALA A 229 0.98 21.20 17.43
C ALA A 229 -0.26 20.89 18.29
N GLY A 230 -0.40 19.63 18.74
CA GLY A 230 -1.53 19.13 19.52
C GLY A 230 -2.81 18.81 18.72
N ARG A 231 -2.91 19.18 17.45
CA ARG A 231 -4.03 18.77 16.57
C ARG A 231 -3.86 17.32 16.16
N ARG A 232 -4.83 16.48 16.52
CA ARG A 232 -4.85 15.04 16.23
C ARG A 232 -5.51 14.75 14.91
N ILE A 233 -4.85 13.95 14.07
CA ILE A 233 -5.38 13.39 12.83
C ILE A 233 -5.34 11.88 12.96
N LEU A 234 -6.52 11.26 12.98
CA LEU A 234 -6.64 9.80 13.12
C LEU A 234 -7.60 9.20 12.11
N ASN A 235 -8.61 9.92 11.63
CA ASN A 235 -9.63 9.33 10.75
C ASN A 235 -9.98 10.25 9.57
N HIS A 236 -10.84 9.77 8.68
CA HIS A 236 -11.29 10.50 7.50
C HIS A 236 -11.95 11.86 7.83
N GLN A 237 -12.59 12.00 9.00
CA GLN A 237 -13.20 13.27 9.43
C GLN A 237 -12.12 14.27 9.84
N ASP A 238 -11.09 13.82 10.57
CA ASP A 238 -9.95 14.65 10.92
C ASP A 238 -9.19 15.10 9.67
N LEU A 239 -9.00 14.18 8.70
CA LEU A 239 -8.42 14.47 7.39
C LEU A 239 -9.24 15.53 6.64
N ALA A 240 -10.56 15.35 6.53
CA ALA A 240 -11.45 16.30 5.86
C ALA A 240 -11.34 17.71 6.47
N ALA A 241 -11.17 17.80 7.79
CA ALA A 241 -11.02 19.07 8.49
C ALA A 241 -9.62 19.67 8.38
N TYR A 242 -8.57 18.84 8.23
CA TYR A 242 -7.17 19.28 8.25
C TYR A 242 -6.64 19.59 6.85
N ASP A 243 -6.86 18.67 5.92
CA ASP A 243 -6.48 18.80 4.51
C ASP A 243 -7.68 18.50 3.60
N PRO A 244 -8.63 19.46 3.48
CA PRO A 244 -9.81 19.28 2.65
C PRO A 244 -9.48 19.13 1.15
N ALA A 245 -8.31 19.60 0.70
CA ALA A 245 -7.88 19.45 -0.68
C ALA A 245 -7.53 17.99 -0.98
N LEU A 246 -6.71 17.35 -0.14
CA LEU A 246 -6.42 15.92 -0.24
C LEU A 246 -7.69 15.08 -0.14
N PHE A 247 -8.54 15.38 0.85
CA PHE A 247 -9.80 14.68 1.06
C PHE A 247 -10.68 14.69 -0.19
N ALA A 248 -10.78 15.84 -0.88
CA ALA A 248 -11.59 15.98 -2.09
C ALA A 248 -11.06 15.11 -3.25
N VAL A 249 -9.73 15.00 -3.41
CA VAL A 249 -9.13 14.14 -4.44
C VAL A 249 -9.35 12.66 -4.11
N LEU A 250 -9.15 12.25 -2.86
CA LEU A 250 -9.39 10.87 -2.40
C LEU A 250 -10.86 10.46 -2.60
N ALA A 251 -11.81 11.37 -2.36
CA ALA A 251 -13.23 11.12 -2.58
C ALA A 251 -13.57 10.81 -4.05
N ARG A 252 -12.83 11.38 -5.01
CA ARG A 252 -13.00 11.07 -6.44
C ARG A 252 -12.53 9.67 -6.83
N VAL A 253 -11.72 9.03 -5.99
CA VAL A 253 -11.20 7.68 -6.21
C VAL A 253 -11.94 6.64 -5.39
N TYR A 254 -12.15 6.91 -4.10
CA TYR A 254 -12.72 5.96 -3.14
C TYR A 254 -14.22 6.15 -2.87
N GLY A 255 -14.83 7.23 -3.38
CA GLY A 255 -16.25 7.49 -3.24
C GLY A 255 -16.60 8.00 -1.83
N SER A 256 -17.46 7.27 -1.12
CA SER A 256 -17.96 7.66 0.22
C SER A 256 -17.77 6.58 1.28
N LYS A 257 -16.98 5.53 0.98
CA LYS A 257 -16.71 4.43 1.91
C LYS A 257 -15.41 4.71 2.65
N HIS A 258 -15.40 4.46 3.96
CA HIS A 258 -14.26 4.64 4.85
C HIS A 258 -13.91 3.37 5.63
N ARG A 259 -14.39 2.21 5.16
CA ARG A 259 -14.13 0.91 5.78
C ARG A 259 -13.87 -0.15 4.72
N LEU A 260 -12.76 -0.86 4.87
CA LEU A 260 -12.41 -2.02 4.06
C LEU A 260 -12.76 -3.31 4.80
N LYS A 261 -13.29 -4.29 4.06
CA LYS A 261 -13.50 -5.63 4.61
C LYS A 261 -12.16 -6.34 4.72
N GLY A 262 -11.83 -6.80 5.92
CA GLY A 262 -10.59 -7.52 6.19
C GLY A 262 -9.42 -6.64 6.65
N ASP A 263 -9.63 -5.32 6.74
CA ASP A 263 -8.68 -4.41 7.37
C ASP A 263 -8.67 -4.65 8.90
N PRO A 264 -7.55 -5.10 9.48
CA PRO A 264 -7.46 -5.42 10.90
C PRO A 264 -7.39 -4.18 11.80
N PHE A 265 -7.02 -3.02 11.26
CA PHE A 265 -6.82 -1.81 12.03
C PHE A 265 -7.92 -0.76 11.87
N TRP A 266 -8.96 -1.02 11.08
CA TRP A 266 -10.11 -0.11 10.96
C TRP A 266 -10.65 0.31 12.34
N MET A 267 -10.49 1.60 12.68
CA MET A 267 -10.90 2.18 13.97
C MET A 267 -10.40 1.42 15.22
N SER A 268 -9.31 0.66 15.10
CA SER A 268 -8.71 -0.09 16.20
C SER A 268 -8.07 0.86 17.23
N PRO A 269 -8.14 0.56 18.55
CA PRO A 269 -7.41 1.33 19.55
C PRO A 269 -5.88 1.25 19.39
N ALA A 270 -5.37 0.21 18.72
CA ALA A 270 -3.93 0.04 18.45
C ALA A 270 -3.34 1.17 17.60
N ARG A 271 -4.17 1.93 16.90
CA ARG A 271 -3.77 3.08 16.07
C ARG A 271 -3.28 4.27 16.90
N VAL A 272 -3.58 4.28 18.19
CA VAL A 272 -3.10 5.30 19.13
C VAL A 272 -2.03 4.64 20.02
N PRO A 273 -0.76 5.09 19.95
CA PRO A 273 0.29 4.61 20.83
C PRO A 273 -0.08 4.81 22.31
N PRO A 274 0.36 3.92 23.21
CA PRO A 274 0.11 4.08 24.65
C PRO A 274 0.81 5.35 25.19
N GLY A 275 0.16 6.00 26.15
CA GLY A 275 0.66 7.23 26.79
C GLY A 275 -0.07 8.50 26.31
N PRO A 276 0.29 9.67 26.85
CA PRO A 276 -0.24 10.94 26.37
C PRO A 276 0.22 11.18 24.91
N PRO A 277 -0.65 11.68 24.01
CA PRO A 277 -0.23 12.06 22.67
C PRO A 277 0.89 13.10 22.75
N PRO A 278 1.95 12.98 21.92
CA PRO A 278 2.99 13.99 21.83
C PRO A 278 2.43 15.28 21.20
N GLU A 279 3.19 16.38 21.28
CA GLU A 279 2.85 17.61 20.58
C GLU A 279 2.95 17.45 19.05
N ASN A 280 3.98 16.72 18.59
CA ASN A 280 4.17 16.33 17.20
C ASN A 280 4.59 14.85 17.13
N THR A 281 4.11 14.12 16.13
CA THR A 281 4.47 12.70 15.91
C THR A 281 5.69 12.49 15.02
N ALA A 282 6.05 13.51 14.23
CA ALA A 282 7.18 13.49 13.34
C ALA A 282 8.47 13.04 14.05
N GLU A 283 9.26 12.20 13.40
CA GLU A 283 10.52 11.72 13.96
C GLU A 283 11.47 12.90 14.22
N VAL A 284 11.93 13.02 15.47
CA VAL A 284 12.98 13.96 15.85
C VAL A 284 14.33 13.30 15.63
N CYS A 285 15.08 13.85 14.68
CA CYS A 285 16.49 13.59 14.47
C CYS A 285 17.31 14.82 14.84
#